data_AF-A0A2A5WEY7-F1
#
_entry.id   AF-A0A2A5WEY7-F1
#
_cell.length_a   1.000
_cell.length_b   1.000
_cell.length_c   1.000
_cell.angle_alpha   90.00
_cell.angle_beta   90.00
_cell.angle_gamma   90.00
#
_symmetry.space_group_name_H-M   'P 1'
#
loop_
_entity.id
_entity.type
_entity.pdbx_description
1 polymer ?
#
loop_
_entity_poly.entity_id
_entity_poly.type
_entity_poly.pdbx_seq_one_letter_code
_entity_poly.pdbx_strand_id
1 'polypeptide(L)'
;METINKVTQSFLIILSSSILLTACGDSSQPAETASIESTARVASNVSAADVAVDDGIRTQVESALASAADLPGGFTVEVNEGIVLISGSMACEDCGGLRTPGNIGTVQQSLGGVVRAVPGVMRVDFDLSYPSN
;
A
#
# COMPACT_ATOMS: atom_id res chain seq x y z
N MET A 1 -35.07 35.16 34.84
CA MET A 1 -33.99 34.22 34.44
C MET A 1 -34.14 33.99 32.95
N GLU A 2 -33.44 34.82 32.20
CA GLU A 2 -33.25 34.70 30.76
C GLU A 2 -32.10 33.74 30.49
N THR A 3 -32.30 32.80 29.57
CA THR A 3 -31.21 32.28 28.73
C THR A 3 -31.80 31.89 27.39
N ILE A 4 -31.66 32.81 26.44
CA ILE A 4 -31.89 32.64 25.01
C ILE A 4 -30.66 31.89 24.47
N ASN A 5 -30.81 30.62 24.07
CA ASN A 5 -29.80 29.94 23.26
C ASN A 5 -30.22 29.95 21.79
N LYS A 6 -29.77 30.99 21.09
CA LYS A 6 -29.60 31.00 19.64
C LYS A 6 -28.24 30.39 19.33
N VAL A 7 -28.19 29.31 18.57
CA VAL A 7 -27.11 29.08 17.60
C VAL A 7 -27.76 28.54 16.32
N THR A 8 -27.74 29.41 15.33
CA THR A 8 -28.09 29.17 13.92
C THR A 8 -26.78 28.95 13.18
N GLN A 9 -26.85 28.20 12.07
CA GLN A 9 -26.14 28.47 10.80
C GLN A 9 -25.04 27.47 10.35
N SER A 10 -25.32 26.88 9.17
CA SER A 10 -24.40 26.44 8.10
C SER A 10 -23.46 25.25 8.39
N PHE A 11 -23.34 24.26 7.51
CA PHE A 11 -22.91 24.39 6.10
C PHE A 11 -23.52 23.30 5.20
N LEU A 12 -24.18 23.74 4.12
CA LEU A 12 -24.31 22.98 2.88
C LEU A 12 -22.96 23.05 2.16
N ILE A 13 -22.31 21.91 1.92
CA ILE A 13 -21.23 21.80 0.92
C ILE A 13 -21.66 20.77 -0.11
N ILE A 14 -22.05 21.30 -1.27
CA ILE A 14 -22.26 20.60 -2.53
C ILE A 14 -20.92 20.64 -3.27
N LEU A 15 -20.32 19.48 -3.54
CA LEU A 15 -19.38 19.28 -4.64
C LEU A 15 -19.68 17.89 -5.23
N SER A 16 -20.62 17.74 -6.17
CA SER A 16 -20.43 17.91 -7.62
C SER A 16 -19.15 17.26 -8.16
N SER A 17 -19.08 15.93 -8.12
CA SER A 17 -18.21 15.15 -9.00
C SER A 17 -18.96 14.83 -10.28
N SER A 18 -18.84 15.71 -11.29
CA SER A 18 -19.26 15.40 -12.64
C SER A 18 -18.33 14.33 -13.22
N ILE A 19 -18.95 13.23 -13.57
CA ILE A 19 -18.40 12.09 -14.30
C ILE A 19 -17.98 12.57 -15.71
N LEU A 20 -16.74 12.30 -16.12
CA LEU A 20 -16.36 12.30 -17.52
C LEU A 20 -15.76 10.93 -17.86
N LEU A 21 -16.63 10.07 -18.41
CA LEU A 21 -16.23 8.93 -19.23
C LEU A 21 -15.62 9.47 -20.52
N THR A 22 -14.34 9.16 -20.78
CA THR A 22 -13.74 9.32 -22.11
C THR A 22 -13.63 7.95 -22.78
N ALA A 23 -14.00 7.95 -24.05
CA ALA A 23 -14.46 6.83 -24.87
C ALA A 23 -13.42 5.73 -25.15
N CYS A 24 -13.91 4.50 -25.25
CA CYS A 24 -13.28 3.42 -25.98
C CYS A 24 -13.31 3.75 -27.48
N GLY A 25 -12.14 3.88 -28.10
CA GLY A 25 -11.96 3.89 -29.55
C GLY A 25 -11.36 2.57 -29.99
N ASP A 26 -12.17 1.76 -30.67
CA ASP A 26 -11.81 0.55 -31.40
C ASP A 26 -11.07 0.91 -32.69
N SER A 27 -9.90 0.31 -32.96
CA SER A 27 -9.33 0.10 -34.31
C SER A 27 -8.07 -0.78 -34.27
N SER A 28 -8.00 -1.68 -35.24
CA SER A 28 -7.25 -2.94 -35.27
C SER A 28 -5.76 -2.84 -35.66
N GLN A 29 -4.98 -3.82 -35.19
CA GLN A 29 -3.61 -4.21 -35.64
C GLN A 29 -3.58 -4.59 -37.15
N PRO A 30 -2.45 -4.41 -37.87
CA PRO A 30 -1.35 -5.40 -37.80
C PRO A 30 0.09 -4.85 -37.86
N ALA A 31 0.98 -5.65 -37.25
CA ALA A 31 2.42 -5.86 -37.48
C ALA A 31 3.28 -4.70 -38.01
N GLU A 32 4.35 -4.37 -37.26
CA GLU A 32 5.74 -4.60 -37.67
C GLU A 32 6.72 -4.13 -36.57
N THR A 33 7.56 -5.08 -36.15
CA THR A 33 9.00 -4.98 -35.86
C THR A 33 9.56 -3.80 -35.05
N ALA A 34 10.37 -4.18 -34.04
CA ALA A 34 11.29 -3.39 -33.24
C ALA A 34 10.70 -2.72 -31.99
N SER A 35 10.40 -3.54 -30.98
CA SER A 35 10.41 -3.09 -29.59
C SER A 35 11.85 -2.81 -29.16
N ILE A 36 12.38 -1.66 -29.57
CA ILE A 36 13.33 -0.94 -28.73
C ILE A 36 12.47 -0.46 -27.58
N GLU A 37 12.36 -1.26 -26.51
CA GLU A 37 11.85 -0.78 -25.25
C GLU A 37 12.88 0.23 -24.75
N SER A 38 12.72 1.47 -25.22
CA SER A 38 13.17 2.64 -24.52
C SER A 38 12.47 2.59 -23.18
N THR A 39 13.08 1.90 -22.22
CA THR A 39 13.03 2.28 -20.82
C THR A 39 13.74 3.64 -20.74
N ALA A 40 13.12 4.66 -21.33
CA ALA A 40 13.32 6.03 -20.93
C ALA A 40 12.89 6.04 -19.47
N ARG A 41 13.88 5.83 -18.60
CA ARG A 41 13.74 6.04 -17.17
C ARG A 41 13.19 7.46 -17.06
N VAL A 42 11.89 7.57 -16.86
CA VAL A 42 11.29 8.82 -16.38
C VAL A 42 12.10 9.09 -15.12
N ALA A 43 12.94 10.11 -15.17
CA ALA A 43 13.69 10.53 -14.01
C ALA A 43 12.63 10.98 -13.01
N SER A 44 12.26 10.10 -12.09
CA SER A 44 11.40 10.46 -10.97
C SER A 44 12.12 11.59 -10.24
N ASN A 45 11.60 12.80 -10.40
CA ASN A 45 12.04 13.96 -9.64
C ASN A 45 11.50 13.81 -8.21
N VAL A 46 11.98 12.80 -7.50
CA VAL A 46 11.64 12.56 -6.10
C VAL A 46 12.41 13.60 -5.30
N SER A 47 11.68 14.48 -4.61
CA SER A 47 12.31 15.48 -3.75
C SER A 47 12.97 14.80 -2.55
N ALA A 48 13.99 15.44 -1.96
CA ALA A 48 14.54 15.00 -0.69
C ALA A 48 13.47 14.93 0.43
N ALA A 49 12.43 15.75 0.34
CA ALA A 49 11.29 15.70 1.24
C ALA A 49 10.47 14.40 1.07
N ASP A 50 10.24 13.96 -0.16
CA ASP A 50 9.51 12.73 -0.46
C ASP A 50 10.29 11.51 0.04
N VAL A 51 11.62 11.50 -0.18
CA VAL A 51 12.49 10.44 0.36
C VAL A 51 12.42 10.38 1.89
N ALA A 52 12.39 11.53 2.57
CA ALA A 52 12.27 11.57 4.03
C ALA A 52 10.91 11.07 4.52
N VAL A 53 9.84 11.31 3.76
CA VAL A 53 8.51 10.75 4.04
C VAL A 53 8.53 9.23 3.88
N ASP A 54 9.07 8.72 2.78
CA ASP A 54 9.16 7.28 2.52
C ASP A 54 10.02 6.56 3.58
N ASP A 55 11.13 7.15 4.01
CA ASP A 55 11.98 6.61 5.10
C ASP A 55 11.22 6.57 6.45
N GLY A 56 10.40 7.59 6.72
CA GLY A 56 9.51 7.62 7.87
C GLY A 56 8.43 6.52 7.81
N ILE A 57 7.85 6.27 6.64
CA ILE A 57 6.89 5.17 6.44
C ILE A 57 7.60 3.83 6.63
N ARG A 58 8.78 3.64 6.02
CA ARG A 58 9.59 2.44 6.14
C ARG A 58 9.88 2.10 7.59
N THR A 59 10.39 3.07 8.36
CA THR A 59 10.71 2.89 9.79
C THR A 59 9.48 2.48 10.60
N GLN A 60 8.32 3.08 10.32
CA GLN A 60 7.07 2.73 10.99
C GLN A 60 6.60 1.31 10.62
N VAL A 61 6.71 0.93 9.35
CA VAL A 61 6.38 -0.42 8.88
C VAL A 61 7.30 -1.46 9.53
N GLU A 62 8.62 -1.24 9.52
CA GLU A 62 9.60 -2.13 10.17
C GLU A 62 9.29 -2.30 11.66
N SER A 63 8.95 -1.21 12.36
CA SER A 63 8.57 -1.25 13.77
C SER A 63 7.25 -2.01 14.02
N ALA A 64 6.25 -1.81 13.15
CA ALA A 64 4.96 -2.50 13.24
C ALA A 64 5.12 -4.02 13.01
N LEU A 65 5.93 -4.41 12.02
CA LEU A 65 6.25 -5.80 11.74
C LEU A 65 7.02 -6.45 12.91
N ALA A 66 8.01 -5.76 13.46
CA ALA A 66 8.76 -6.25 14.63
C ALA A 66 7.88 -6.44 15.88
N SER A 67 6.76 -5.72 15.97
CA SER A 67 5.79 -5.82 17.07
C SER A 67 4.72 -6.88 16.85
N ALA A 68 4.60 -7.42 15.63
CA ALA A 68 3.57 -8.39 15.27
C ALA A 68 4.04 -9.83 15.56
N ALA A 69 3.71 -10.34 16.75
CA ALA A 69 4.11 -11.67 17.19
C ALA A 69 3.54 -12.83 16.34
N ASP A 70 2.44 -12.60 15.62
CA ASP A 70 1.79 -13.62 14.79
C ASP A 70 2.41 -13.74 13.38
N LEU A 71 3.43 -12.93 13.04
CA LEU A 71 4.06 -12.89 11.73
C LEU A 71 5.48 -13.49 11.75
N PRO A 72 5.96 -14.05 10.62
CA PRO A 72 7.36 -14.43 10.47
C PRO A 72 8.27 -13.21 10.63
N GLY A 73 9.49 -13.42 11.11
CA GLY A 73 10.55 -12.42 11.04
C GLY A 73 11.27 -12.44 9.68
N GLY A 74 12.23 -11.52 9.50
CA GLY A 74 13.15 -11.57 8.36
C GLY A 74 12.60 -10.97 7.06
N PHE A 75 11.58 -10.14 7.13
CA PHE A 75 11.11 -9.35 5.99
C PHE A 75 12.01 -8.13 5.75
N THR A 76 12.24 -7.84 4.47
CA THR A 76 12.80 -6.57 3.99
C THR A 76 11.66 -5.66 3.59
N VAL A 77 11.78 -4.37 3.93
CA VAL A 77 10.78 -3.34 3.63
C VAL A 77 11.41 -2.28 2.74
N GLU A 78 10.82 -2.06 1.57
CA GLU A 78 11.17 -0.96 0.68
C GLU A 78 9.94 -0.07 0.49
N VAL A 79 10.13 1.25 0.48
CA VAL A 79 9.05 2.21 0.32
C VAL A 79 9.42 3.20 -0.79
N ASN A 80 8.48 3.39 -1.72
CA ASN A 80 8.61 4.38 -2.78
C ASN A 80 7.25 5.03 -3.03
N GLU A 81 7.17 6.34 -2.80
CA GLU A 81 5.95 7.15 -2.98
C GLU A 81 4.74 6.53 -2.24
N GLY A 82 4.97 6.07 -1.00
CA GLY A 82 3.95 5.39 -0.17
C GLY A 82 3.56 3.98 -0.63
N ILE A 83 4.17 3.42 -1.69
CA ILE A 83 4.03 2.02 -2.06
C ILE A 83 5.06 1.21 -1.27
N VAL A 84 4.59 0.23 -0.51
CA VAL A 84 5.43 -0.64 0.31
C VAL A 84 5.62 -1.98 -0.39
N LEU A 85 6.86 -2.32 -0.72
CA LEU A 85 7.25 -3.67 -1.15
C LEU A 85 7.76 -4.43 0.07
N ILE A 86 7.11 -5.56 0.36
CA ILE A 86 7.55 -6.51 1.39
C ILE A 86 8.16 -7.72 0.70
N SER A 87 9.44 -7.96 0.99
CA SER A 87 10.20 -9.08 0.43
C SER A 87 10.68 -10.02 1.53
N GLY A 88 10.69 -11.33 1.29
CA GLY A 88 11.24 -12.29 2.25
C GLY A 88 10.63 -13.69 2.17
N SER A 89 10.86 -14.48 3.21
CA SER A 89 10.35 -15.86 3.31
C SER A 89 9.11 -15.92 4.20
N MET A 90 8.07 -16.59 3.70
CA MET A 90 6.90 -16.98 4.47
C MET A 90 7.06 -18.37 5.12
N ALA A 91 8.26 -18.97 5.02
CA ALA A 91 8.57 -20.24 5.68
C ALA A 91 8.64 -20.01 7.19
N CYS A 92 7.58 -20.43 7.86
CA CYS A 92 7.49 -20.26 9.29
C CYS A 92 6.49 -21.29 9.84
N GLU A 93 7.01 -22.21 10.64
CA GLU A 93 6.30 -23.38 11.16
C GLU A 93 5.45 -23.05 12.39
N ASP A 94 5.76 -21.94 13.08
CA ASP A 94 5.16 -21.51 14.35
C ASP A 94 4.47 -20.13 14.29
N CYS A 95 4.29 -19.53 13.11
CA CYS A 95 3.54 -18.28 12.97
C CYS A 95 2.06 -18.54 12.76
N GLY A 96 1.29 -17.49 13.03
CA GLY A 96 -0.11 -17.60 13.29
C GLY A 96 -0.39 -17.69 14.79
N GLY A 97 -1.59 -17.27 15.16
CA GLY A 97 -2.08 -17.23 16.52
C GLY A 97 -3.60 -17.18 16.49
N LEU A 98 -4.22 -16.79 17.60
CA LEU A 98 -5.68 -16.76 17.70
C LEU A 98 -6.34 -15.84 16.65
N ARG A 99 -5.60 -14.84 16.13
CA ARG A 99 -6.05 -13.92 15.08
C ARG A 99 -5.66 -14.33 13.66
N THR A 100 -4.69 -15.21 13.52
CA THR A 100 -4.11 -15.61 12.24
C THR A 100 -3.98 -17.12 12.24
N PRO A 101 -4.94 -17.87 11.69
CA PRO A 101 -4.78 -19.31 11.54
C PRO A 101 -3.42 -19.63 10.89
N GLY A 102 -2.74 -20.71 11.30
CA GLY A 102 -1.39 -21.07 10.83
C GLY A 102 -1.30 -21.50 9.35
N ASN A 103 -2.24 -21.09 8.51
CA ASN A 103 -2.18 -21.27 7.07
C ASN A 103 -1.46 -20.07 6.43
N ILE A 104 -0.64 -20.35 5.43
CA ILE A 104 0.16 -19.34 4.71
C ILE A 104 -0.71 -18.16 4.20
N GLY A 105 -1.90 -18.44 3.66
CA GLY A 105 -2.79 -17.40 3.13
C GLY A 105 -3.32 -16.44 4.20
N THR A 106 -3.58 -16.93 5.42
CA THR A 106 -4.04 -16.10 6.53
C THR A 106 -2.91 -15.28 7.13
N VAL A 107 -1.68 -15.83 7.16
CA VAL A 107 -0.48 -15.07 7.57
C VAL A 107 -0.20 -13.92 6.60
N GLN A 108 -0.31 -14.14 5.28
CA GLN A 108 -0.15 -13.06 4.30
C GLN A 108 -1.25 -11.99 4.45
N GLN A 109 -2.49 -12.40 4.72
CA GLN A 109 -3.57 -11.45 4.99
C GLN A 109 -3.27 -10.59 6.22
N SER A 110 -2.79 -11.22 7.30
CA SER A 110 -2.38 -10.52 8.53
C SER A 110 -1.23 -9.56 8.25
N LEU A 111 -0.20 -10.00 7.52
CA LEU A 111 0.94 -9.18 7.10
C LEU A 111 0.47 -7.92 6.36
N GLY A 112 -0.38 -8.09 5.35
CA GLY A 112 -0.95 -6.96 4.64
C GLY A 112 -1.86 -6.08 5.49
N GLY A 113 -2.52 -6.65 6.50
CA GLY A 113 -3.31 -5.88 7.47
C GLY A 113 -2.43 -4.97 8.33
N VAL A 114 -1.33 -5.48 8.85
CA VAL A 114 -0.36 -4.72 9.66
C VAL A 114 0.25 -3.58 8.84
N VAL A 115 0.74 -3.86 7.64
CA VAL A 115 1.39 -2.85 6.80
C VAL A 115 0.41 -1.75 6.37
N ARG A 116 -0.81 -2.12 5.95
CA ARG A 116 -1.84 -1.14 5.53
C ARG A 116 -2.37 -0.27 6.68
N ALA A 117 -2.13 -0.66 7.94
CA ALA A 117 -2.51 0.15 9.09
C ALA A 117 -1.53 1.32 9.35
N VAL A 118 -0.35 1.31 8.74
CA VAL A 118 0.64 2.38 8.90
C VAL A 118 0.20 3.62 8.11
N PRO A 119 0.12 4.82 8.74
CA PRO A 119 -0.22 6.05 8.05
C PRO A 119 0.75 6.36 6.91
N GLY A 120 0.21 6.74 5.75
CA GLY A 120 1.00 7.06 4.55
C GLY A 120 1.19 5.88 3.60
N VAL A 121 0.89 4.65 4.02
CA VAL A 121 0.88 3.50 3.10
C VAL A 121 -0.30 3.60 2.13
N MET A 122 -0.01 3.66 0.84
CA MET A 122 -0.99 3.75 -0.25
C MET A 122 -1.30 2.39 -0.86
N ARG A 123 -0.27 1.54 -0.98
CA ARG A 123 -0.35 0.18 -1.54
C ARG A 123 0.69 -0.70 -0.86
N VAL A 124 0.40 -2.00 -0.81
CA VAL A 124 1.35 -3.02 -0.38
C VAL A 124 1.48 -4.06 -1.47
N ASP A 125 2.70 -4.25 -1.95
CA ASP A 125 3.09 -5.29 -2.89
C ASP A 125 3.94 -6.33 -2.16
N PHE A 126 3.85 -7.58 -2.62
CA PHE A 126 4.48 -8.72 -1.96
C PHE A 126 5.38 -9.49 -2.92
N ASP A 127 6.65 -9.62 -2.56
CA ASP A 127 7.61 -10.53 -3.18
C ASP A 127 8.03 -11.58 -2.13
N LEU A 128 7.18 -12.58 -1.95
CA LEU A 128 7.31 -13.56 -0.87
C LEU A 128 7.63 -14.94 -1.43
N SER A 129 8.68 -15.55 -0.87
CA SER A 129 9.02 -16.95 -1.10
C SER A 129 8.22 -17.85 -0.16
N TYR A 130 7.65 -18.92 -0.69
CA TYR A 130 6.87 -19.89 0.08
C TYR A 130 7.61 -21.24 0.13
N PRO A 131 7.60 -21.94 1.27
CA PRO A 131 8.17 -23.27 1.35
C PRO A 131 7.39 -24.22 0.42
N SER A 132 8.11 -24.95 -0.41
CA SER A 132 7.57 -26.07 -1.18
C SER A 132 7.24 -27.19 -0.21
N ASN A 133 5.96 -27.59 -0.12
CA ASN A 133 5.58 -28.84 0.56
C ASN A 133 6.04 -30.06 -0.24
#